data_AF-A0A2P6JNV8-F1
#
_entry.id   AF-A0A2P6JNV8-F1
#
_cell.length_a   1.000
_cell.length_b   1.000
_cell.length_c   1.000
_cell.angle_alpha   90.00
_cell.angle_beta   90.00
_cell.angle_gamma   90.00
#
_symmetry.space_group_name_H-M   'P 1'
#
loop_
_entity.id
_entity.type
_entity.pdbx_description
1 polymer ?
#
loop_
_entity_poly.entity_id
_entity_poly.type
_entity_poly.pdbx_seq_one_letter_code
_entity_poly.pdbx_strand_id
1 'polypeptide(L)'
;MVLLGLLIVYIGSRLAGGLDAYGQLLLSAWPTLLVWRLALYVLLTVLWVGRLRQQVVRWLRQDEDGGVEGYARLRRLEWAALAFVVLLEIYNLNAAWGQA
;
A
#
# COMPACT_ATOMS: atom_id res chain seq x y z
N MET A 1 5.17 6.72 -12.61
CA MET A 1 5.23 5.42 -11.91
C MET A 1 6.23 4.46 -12.55
N VAL A 2 6.22 4.26 -13.88
CA VAL A 2 7.18 3.36 -14.59
C VAL A 2 8.65 3.74 -14.36
N LEU A 3 9.00 5.03 -14.42
CA LEU A 3 10.38 5.49 -14.20
C LEU A 3 10.92 5.21 -12.79
N LEU A 4 10.06 5.31 -11.78
CA LEU A 4 10.41 4.97 -10.39
C LEU A 4 10.62 3.46 -10.24
N GLY A 5 9.75 2.65 -10.86
CA GLY A 5 9.91 1.20 -10.89
C GLY A 5 11.23 0.78 -11.56
N LEU A 6 11.56 1.39 -12.70
CA LEU A 6 12.83 1.14 -13.41
C LEU A 6 14.04 1.56 -12.59
N LEU A 7 13.97 2.69 -11.89
CA LEU A 7 15.04 3.17 -11.02
C LEU A 7 15.31 2.20 -9.86
N ILE A 8 14.26 1.69 -9.21
CA ILE A 8 14.38 0.71 -8.13
C ILE A 8 15.00 -0.59 -8.64
N VAL A 9 14.55 -1.10 -9.80
CA VAL A 9 15.10 -2.30 -10.43
C VAL A 9 16.56 -2.10 -10.82
N TYR A 10 16.91 -0.93 -11.36
CA TYR A 10 18.29 -0.60 -11.74
C TYR A 10 19.23 -0.56 -10.53
N ILE A 11 18.81 0.10 -9.45
CA ILE A 11 19.60 0.17 -8.21
C ILE A 11 19.72 -1.23 -7.58
N GLY A 12 18.62 -1.97 -7.49
CA GLY A 12 18.59 -3.31 -6.93
C GLY A 12 19.46 -4.31 -7.69
N SER A 13 19.37 -4.31 -9.03
CA SER A 13 20.21 -5.15 -9.89
C SER A 13 21.69 -4.81 -9.79
N ARG A 14 22.05 -3.51 -9.66
CA ARG A 14 23.44 -3.10 -9.44
C ARG A 14 23.98 -3.56 -8.09
N LEU A 15 23.17 -3.53 -7.03
CA LEU A 15 23.57 -3.96 -5.69
C LEU A 15 23.68 -5.49 -5.55
N ALA A 16 22.80 -6.24 -6.22
CA ALA A 16 22.81 -7.70 -6.18
C ALA A 16 23.84 -8.34 -7.13
N GLY A 17 24.52 -7.53 -7.96
CA GLY A 17 25.52 -8.03 -8.92
C GLY A 17 24.95 -8.53 -10.25
N GLY A 18 23.69 -8.24 -10.54
CA GLY A 18 23.02 -8.63 -11.79
C GLY A 18 21.50 -8.69 -11.65
N LEU A 19 20.80 -8.71 -12.79
CA LEU A 19 19.34 -8.79 -12.84
C LEU A 19 18.83 -10.15 -12.33
N ASP A 20 19.50 -11.24 -12.68
CA ASP A 20 19.15 -12.60 -12.22
C ASP A 20 19.39 -12.77 -10.72
N ALA A 21 20.53 -12.28 -10.22
CA ALA A 21 20.86 -12.30 -8.80
C ALA A 21 19.85 -11.48 -7.98
N TYR A 22 19.44 -10.31 -8.48
CA TYR A 22 18.39 -9.51 -7.86
C TYR A 22 17.03 -10.20 -7.87
N GLY A 23 16.67 -10.88 -8.97
CA GLY A 23 15.46 -11.69 -9.08
C GLY A 23 15.43 -12.82 -8.04
N GLN A 24 16.54 -13.55 -7.86
CA GLN A 24 16.65 -14.60 -6.84
C GLN A 24 16.63 -14.03 -5.41
N LEU A 25 17.21 -12.85 -5.21
CA LEU A 25 17.20 -12.17 -3.92
C LEU A 25 15.79 -11.68 -3.56
N LEU A 26 15.04 -11.16 -4.53
CA LEU A 26 13.62 -10.82 -4.36
C LEU A 26 12.76 -12.04 -4.09
N LEU A 27 13.00 -13.15 -4.80
CA LEU A 27 12.30 -14.41 -4.57
C LEU A 27 12.60 -14.94 -3.16
N SER A 28 13.86 -15.00 -2.73
CA SER A 28 14.20 -15.48 -1.38
C SER A 28 13.74 -14.53 -0.27
N ALA A 29 13.68 -13.23 -0.54
CA ALA A 29 13.20 -12.21 0.40
C ALA A 29 11.68 -12.01 0.37
N TRP A 30 10.91 -12.79 -0.40
CA TRP A 30 9.45 -12.67 -0.48
C TRP A 30 8.74 -12.59 0.89
N PRO A 31 9.09 -13.39 1.92
CA PRO A 31 8.37 -13.33 3.19
C PRO A 31 8.74 -12.06 3.97
N THR A 32 9.99 -11.61 3.87
CA THR A 32 10.44 -10.34 4.47
C THR A 32 9.76 -9.14 3.81
N LEU A 33 9.62 -9.15 2.49
CA LEU A 33 8.90 -8.11 1.74
C LEU A 33 7.41 -8.07 2.09
N LEU A 34 6.80 -9.23 2.35
CA LEU A 34 5.43 -9.33 2.84
C LEU A 34 5.31 -8.73 4.25
N VAL A 35 6.20 -9.08 5.17
CA VAL A 35 6.23 -8.49 6.53
C VAL A 35 6.39 -6.97 6.46
N TRP A 36 7.27 -6.48 5.60
CA TRP A 36 7.48 -5.05 5.39
C TRP A 36 6.22 -4.35 4.87
N ARG A 37 5.51 -4.94 3.91
CA ARG A 37 4.22 -4.42 3.41
C ARG A 37 3.16 -4.38 4.49
N LEU A 38 3.00 -5.46 5.26
CA LEU A 38 2.04 -5.50 6.36
C LEU A 38 2.35 -4.42 7.41
N ALA A 39 3.62 -4.27 7.79
CA ALA A 39 4.04 -3.20 8.69
C ALA A 39 3.70 -1.81 8.13
N LEU A 40 3.90 -1.61 6.82
CA LEU A 40 3.60 -0.35 6.15
C LEU A 40 2.10 -0.07 6.10
N TYR A 41 1.26 -1.08 5.86
CA TYR A 41 -0.20 -0.94 5.92
C TYR A 41 -0.69 -0.61 7.33
N VAL A 42 -0.14 -1.26 8.35
CA VAL A 42 -0.45 -0.96 9.75
C VAL A 42 -0.06 0.48 10.07
N LEU A 43 1.15 0.91 9.70
CA LEU A 43 1.62 2.27 9.93
C LEU A 43 0.73 3.32 9.24
N LEU A 44 0.39 3.11 7.97
CA LEU A 44 -0.52 4.00 7.23
C LEU A 44 -1.91 4.05 7.88
N THR A 45 -2.44 2.91 8.32
CA THR A 45 -3.74 2.82 8.99
C THR A 45 -3.73 3.59 10.31
N VAL A 46 -2.68 3.42 11.12
CA VAL A 46 -2.51 4.14 12.39
C VAL A 46 -2.39 5.64 12.14
N LEU A 47 -1.59 6.07 11.16
CA LEU A 47 -1.43 7.47 10.80
C LEU A 47 -2.75 8.09 10.30
N TRP A 48 -3.49 7.33 9.49
CA TRP A 48 -4.81 7.71 9.00
C TRP A 48 -5.78 7.92 10.16
N VAL A 49 -6.00 6.90 10.98
CA VAL A 49 -6.96 6.94 12.09
C VAL A 49 -6.57 7.98 13.14
N GLY A 50 -5.29 8.09 13.46
CA GLY A 50 -4.79 8.94 14.53
C GLY A 50 -4.77 10.43 14.17
N ARG A 51 -4.41 10.80 12.93
CA ARG A 51 -4.13 12.21 12.60
C ARG A 51 -4.93 12.70 11.40
N LEU A 52 -4.82 12.03 10.28
CA LEU A 52 -5.36 12.52 9.00
C LEU A 52 -6.88 12.49 8.98
N ARG A 53 -7.49 11.40 9.46
CA ARG A 53 -8.94 11.25 9.54
C ARG A 53 -9.59 12.36 10.37
N GLN A 54 -8.98 12.71 11.49
CA GLN A 54 -9.51 13.80 12.35
C GLN A 54 -9.40 15.17 11.69
N GLN A 55 -8.38 15.41 10.86
CA GLN A 55 -8.26 16.66 10.11
C GLN A 55 -9.30 16.71 8.99
N VAL A 56 -9.45 15.63 8.23
CA VAL A 56 -10.43 15.51 7.14
C VAL A 56 -11.85 15.67 7.67
N VAL A 57 -12.22 15.02 8.78
CA VAL A 57 -13.56 15.14 9.39
C VAL A 57 -13.81 16.54 9.93
N ARG A 58 -12.80 17.21 10.52
CA ARG A 58 -12.94 18.60 10.96
C ARG A 58 -13.18 19.55 9.79
N TRP A 59 -12.47 19.33 8.69
CA TRP A 59 -12.65 20.11 7.46
C TRP A 59 -14.04 19.90 6.86
N LEU A 60 -14.50 18.64 6.81
CA LEU A 60 -15.86 18.31 6.35
C LEU A 60 -16.99 18.88 7.21
N ARG A 61 -16.77 19.08 8.51
CA ARG A 61 -17.78 19.68 9.40
C ARG A 61 -17.94 21.19 9.20
N GLN A 62 -17.02 21.84 8.49
CA GLN A 62 -17.13 23.27 8.13
C GLN A 62 -18.00 23.50 6.89
N ASP A 63 -18.45 22.42 6.24
CA ASP A 63 -19.31 22.46 5.06
C ASP A 63 -20.78 22.72 5.45
N GLU A 64 -21.54 23.38 4.56
CA GLU A 64 -22.89 23.92 4.86
C GLU A 64 -23.91 22.87 5.33
N ASP A 65 -23.74 21.60 4.93
CA ASP A 65 -24.62 20.47 5.32
C ASP A 65 -24.18 19.76 6.62
N GLY A 66 -23.26 20.35 7.41
CA GLY A 66 -22.76 19.76 8.66
C GLY A 66 -21.89 18.51 8.46
N GLY A 67 -21.46 18.24 7.22
CA GLY A 67 -20.50 17.19 6.87
C GLY A 67 -21.05 15.76 6.77
N VAL A 68 -22.38 15.58 6.78
CA VAL A 68 -23.02 14.25 6.74
C VAL A 68 -22.74 13.51 5.42
N GLU A 69 -22.93 14.18 4.28
CA GLU A 69 -22.75 13.55 2.97
C GLU A 69 -21.27 13.29 2.67
N GLY A 70 -20.40 14.23 3.04
CA GLY A 70 -18.96 14.06 2.92
C GLY A 70 -18.44 12.89 3.77
N TYR A 71 -18.97 12.69 4.99
CA TYR A 71 -18.57 11.57 5.84
C TYR A 71 -18.99 10.23 5.24
N ALA A 72 -20.17 10.17 4.63
CA ALA A 72 -20.63 8.98 3.90
C ALA A 72 -19.78 8.67 2.66
N ARG A 73 -19.27 9.69 1.94
CA ARG A 73 -18.30 9.50 0.85
C ARG A 73 -16.93 9.08 1.36
N LEU A 74 -16.43 9.71 2.42
CA LEU A 74 -15.16 9.35 3.05
C LEU A 74 -15.16 7.88 3.47
N ARG A 75 -16.22 7.42 4.13
CA ARG A 75 -16.32 6.02 4.57
C ARG A 75 -16.39 5.05 3.39
N ARG A 76 -17.05 5.42 2.29
CA ARG A 76 -17.04 4.63 1.04
C ARG A 76 -15.63 4.55 0.45
N LEU A 77 -14.88 5.65 0.46
CA LEU A 77 -13.49 5.67 0.01
C LEU A 77 -12.56 4.85 0.92
N GLU A 78 -12.73 4.92 2.24
CA GLU A 78 -11.98 4.08 3.20
C GLU A 78 -12.21 2.60 2.89
N TRP A 79 -13.48 2.18 2.71
CA TRP A 79 -13.82 0.80 2.35
C TRP A 79 -13.28 0.40 0.98
N ALA A 80 -13.38 1.28 -0.02
CA ALA A 80 -12.85 1.01 -1.36
C ALA A 80 -11.32 0.85 -1.33
N ALA A 81 -10.61 1.69 -0.57
CA ALA A 81 -9.16 1.59 -0.40
C ALA A 81 -8.76 0.30 0.34
N LEU A 82 -9.46 -0.06 1.42
CA LEU A 82 -9.24 -1.32 2.12
C LEU A 82 -9.50 -2.52 1.21
N ALA A 83 -10.62 -2.53 0.49
CA ALA A 83 -10.94 -3.59 -0.46
C ALA A 83 -9.88 -3.70 -1.56
N PHE A 84 -9.40 -2.58 -2.08
CA PHE A 84 -8.33 -2.55 -3.07
C PHE A 84 -7.02 -3.12 -2.53
N VAL A 85 -6.59 -2.74 -1.32
CA VAL A 85 -5.38 -3.27 -0.68
C VAL A 85 -5.51 -4.78 -0.45
N VAL A 86 -6.67 -5.25 0.03
CA VAL A 86 -6.93 -6.67 0.25
C VAL A 86 -6.87 -7.46 -1.06
N LEU A 87 -7.52 -6.97 -2.12
CA LEU A 87 -7.49 -7.61 -3.44
C LEU A 87 -6.06 -7.64 -4.01
N LEU A 88 -5.32 -6.55 -3.86
CA LEU A 88 -3.92 -6.46 -4.27
C LEU A 88 -3.06 -7.49 -3.51
N GLU A 89 -3.30 -7.66 -2.20
CA GLU A 89 -2.56 -8.64 -1.40
C GLU A 89 -2.91 -10.07 -1.81
N ILE A 90 -4.19 -10.38 -2.03
CA ILE A 90 -4.63 -11.69 -2.52
C ILE A 90 -3.98 -12.00 -3.88
N TYR A 91 -3.94 -11.03 -4.79
CA TYR A 91 -3.29 -11.21 -6.09
C TYR A 91 -1.79 -11.47 -5.94
N ASN A 92 -1.09 -10.72 -5.08
CA ASN A 92 0.33 -10.91 -4.84
C ASN A 92 0.63 -12.25 -4.15
N LEU A 93 -0.20 -12.67 -3.21
CA LEU A 93 -0.11 -13.98 -2.60
C LEU A 93 -0.31 -15.06 -3.66
N ASN A 94 -1.39 -15.01 -4.45
CA ASN A 94 -1.61 -15.98 -5.52
C ASN A 94 -0.46 -16.02 -6.53
N ALA A 95 0.14 -14.88 -6.88
CA ALA A 95 1.30 -14.82 -7.75
C ALA A 95 2.54 -15.46 -7.10
N ALA A 96 2.75 -15.26 -5.80
CA ALA A 96 3.84 -15.88 -5.05
C ALA A 96 3.64 -17.40 -4.87
N TRP A 97 2.40 -17.85 -4.64
CA TRP A 97 2.04 -19.27 -4.50
C TRP A 97 1.99 -20.01 -5.84
N GLY A 98 1.64 -19.33 -6.94
CA GLY A 98 1.64 -19.91 -8.29
C GLY A 98 3.04 -20.06 -8.92
N GLN A 99 4.07 -19.54 -8.26
CA GLN A 99 5.49 -19.70 -8.62
C GLN A 99 6.25 -20.68 -7.70
N ALA A 100 5.56 -21.28 -6.72
CA ALA A 100 6.09 -22.35 -5.85
C ALA A 100 5.72 -23.74 -6.40
#